data_AF-A0A0C1FB23-F1
#
_entry.id   AF-A0A0C1FB23-F1
#
_cell.length_a   1.000
_cell.length_b   1.000
_cell.length_c   1.000
_cell.angle_alpha   90.00
_cell.angle_beta   90.00
_cell.angle_gamma   90.00
#
_symmetry.space_group_name_H-M   'P 1'
#
loop_
_entity.id
_entity.type
_entity.pdbx_description
1 polymer ?
#
loop_
_entity_poly.entity_id
_entity_poly.type
_entity_poly.pdbx_seq_one_letter_code
_entity_poly.pdbx_strand_id
1 'polypeptide(L)'
;MTKLIWIDDEVDLLKPHIVFLENKGYQVSSVNNVNEALEMIEKENFVLALLDENMPGISGLEAIPMIKNIDSAIKIVMVTKNEEERIMEEAIGSQIADYILKPVNPNQVLLSLKKNLQEETLVEQKTILQYQQEFRNLSMELSYLRTYQDWAEYYKKILNWEIKFDKVFDSEFSELLQSQKEEANIQFSKFIENNYEDWLNSSDKPLMSHTLFKEKVKPEVEKEKVLLLMIDNLRYDQWKVIEPLFTRFYNKTSEDYYYSILPTATQYARNAFFAGLMPSEIEKRFPDYWINDNEEGNKNEHERDFLEDQMKRLGLSGKSMKYLKILNSDFERKILDDFNQHKNNDLLVIVYNFIDILSHAKTDNVIVNQLIRDDKTFRSLTYNWFENSSLLKIIKQAAENGFKLVLTTDHGTIYVKKPSKVVGDRETSTNIRYKTGRSLTYEKSDVWAVSNPEKLFLPKGNLSSKYIFAKNNIFLAYPKNYNHFVNYYKETYQHGGISLEEVIIPICILEPK
;
A
#
# COMPACT_ATOMS: atom_id res chain seq x y z
N MET A 1 -22.05 -9.07 30.37
CA MET A 1 -23.25 -8.48 29.73
C MET A 1 -22.93 -7.05 29.36
N THR A 2 -23.41 -6.60 28.21
CA THR A 2 -23.13 -5.25 27.69
C THR A 2 -24.00 -4.23 28.42
N LYS A 3 -23.40 -3.29 29.15
CA LYS A 3 -24.09 -2.26 29.94
C LYS A 3 -24.35 -1.01 29.11
N LEU A 4 -25.61 -0.57 29.09
CA LEU A 4 -26.11 0.61 28.40
C LEU A 4 -26.71 1.57 29.43
N ILE A 5 -26.60 2.87 29.19
CA ILE A 5 -27.34 3.88 29.94
C ILE A 5 -28.34 4.56 29.02
N TRP A 6 -29.58 4.75 29.47
CA TRP A 6 -30.62 5.48 28.74
C TRP A 6 -31.04 6.70 29.55
N ILE A 7 -30.76 7.87 29.01
CA ILE A 7 -30.93 9.17 29.65
C ILE A 7 -32.10 9.87 28.94
N ASP A 8 -33.26 9.94 29.58
CA ASP A 8 -34.51 10.47 29.00
C ASP A 8 -35.42 10.89 30.17
N ASP A 9 -36.08 12.06 30.10
CA ASP A 9 -36.92 12.55 31.21
C ASP A 9 -38.23 11.77 31.37
N GLU A 10 -38.63 11.00 30.35
CA GLU A 10 -39.82 10.15 30.33
C GLU A 10 -39.48 8.65 30.53
N VAL A 11 -38.55 8.31 31.43
CA VAL A 11 -38.07 6.93 31.68
C VAL A 11 -39.17 5.86 31.83
N ASP A 12 -40.32 6.22 32.39
CA ASP A 12 -41.45 5.30 32.57
C ASP A 12 -42.02 4.80 31.24
N LEU A 13 -41.99 5.63 30.20
CA LEU A 13 -42.43 5.26 28.85
C LEU A 13 -41.46 4.29 28.17
N LEU A 14 -40.21 4.24 28.63
CA LEU A 14 -39.16 3.39 28.06
C LEU A 14 -39.16 1.96 28.61
N LYS A 15 -39.92 1.67 29.68
CA LYS A 15 -39.99 0.34 30.31
C LYS A 15 -40.18 -0.82 29.31
N PRO A 16 -41.11 -0.76 28.33
CA PRO A 16 -41.26 -1.83 27.34
C PRO A 16 -40.01 -2.02 26.46
N HIS A 17 -39.28 -0.94 26.16
CA HIS A 17 -38.05 -0.99 25.38
C HIS A 17 -36.89 -1.57 26.20
N ILE A 18 -36.78 -1.19 27.47
CA ILE A 18 -35.79 -1.73 28.41
C ILE A 18 -35.95 -3.25 28.53
N VAL A 19 -37.17 -3.73 28.81
CA VAL A 19 -37.47 -5.18 28.90
C VAL A 19 -37.16 -5.89 27.58
N PHE A 20 -37.46 -5.27 26.44
CA PHE A 20 -37.11 -5.83 25.15
C PHE A 20 -35.59 -5.98 24.97
N LEU A 21 -34.80 -4.97 25.34
CA LEU A 21 -33.34 -4.99 25.24
C LEU A 21 -32.70 -5.97 26.24
N GLU A 22 -33.24 -6.06 27.46
CA GLU A 22 -32.81 -7.04 28.46
C GLU A 22 -33.01 -8.49 27.98
N ASN A 23 -34.15 -8.77 27.34
CA ASN A 23 -34.40 -10.06 26.68
C ASN A 23 -33.45 -10.35 25.50
N LYS A 24 -32.77 -9.32 24.96
CA LYS A 24 -31.71 -9.46 23.93
C LYS A 24 -30.30 -9.54 24.52
N GLY A 25 -30.16 -9.58 25.84
CA GLY A 25 -28.88 -9.79 26.54
C GLY A 25 -28.12 -8.51 26.90
N TYR A 26 -28.77 -7.34 26.79
CA TYR A 26 -28.22 -6.07 27.27
C TYR A 26 -28.61 -5.83 28.73
N GLN A 27 -27.80 -5.07 29.46
CA GLN A 27 -28.18 -4.53 30.77
C GLN A 27 -28.40 -3.03 30.59
N VAL A 28 -29.61 -2.53 30.87
CA VAL A 28 -29.95 -1.12 30.61
C VAL A 28 -30.26 -0.42 31.93
N SER A 29 -29.49 0.63 32.23
CA SER A 29 -29.78 1.54 33.33
C SER A 29 -30.47 2.77 32.78
N SER A 30 -31.68 3.09 33.23
CA SER A 30 -32.39 4.30 32.82
C SER A 30 -32.31 5.38 33.91
N VAL A 31 -32.03 6.62 33.53
CA VAL A 31 -31.94 7.79 34.41
C VAL A 31 -32.74 8.94 33.80
N ASN A 32 -33.32 9.79 34.65
CA ASN A 32 -34.26 10.84 34.20
C ASN A 32 -33.62 12.22 34.01
N ASN A 33 -32.32 12.36 34.30
CA ASN A 33 -31.59 13.60 34.16
C ASN A 33 -30.10 13.36 33.93
N VAL A 34 -29.43 14.37 33.38
CA VAL A 34 -28.01 14.31 33.02
C VAL A 34 -27.10 14.17 34.24
N ASN A 35 -27.38 14.84 35.37
CA ASN A 35 -26.50 14.79 36.55
C ASN A 35 -26.40 13.38 37.14
N GLU A 36 -27.53 12.67 37.24
CA GLU A 36 -27.56 11.27 37.65
C GLU A 36 -26.80 10.37 36.67
N ALA A 37 -26.93 10.65 35.36
CA ALA A 37 -26.18 9.93 34.34
C ALA A 37 -24.66 10.09 34.52
N LEU A 38 -24.18 11.32 34.74
CA LEU A 38 -22.76 11.61 34.94
C LEU A 38 -22.22 10.88 36.19
N GLU A 39 -22.94 10.92 37.31
CA GLU A 39 -22.56 10.17 38.51
C GLU A 39 -22.49 8.66 38.29
N MET A 40 -23.41 8.10 37.50
CA MET A 40 -23.42 6.67 37.19
C MET A 40 -22.27 6.29 36.26
N ILE A 41 -21.99 7.12 35.25
CA ILE A 41 -20.89 6.90 34.29
C ILE A 41 -19.52 6.99 35.00
N GLU A 42 -19.37 7.81 36.04
CA GLU A 42 -18.16 7.82 36.87
C GLU A 42 -17.97 6.53 37.69
N LYS A 43 -19.07 5.89 38.11
CA LYS A 43 -19.05 4.73 39.02
C LYS A 43 -19.06 3.39 38.27
N GLU A 44 -19.60 3.35 37.06
CA GLU A 44 -19.80 2.14 36.27
C GLU A 44 -19.38 2.32 34.81
N ASN A 45 -18.86 1.24 34.20
CA ASN A 45 -18.49 1.25 32.79
C ASN A 45 -19.70 0.97 31.89
N PHE A 46 -20.19 2.00 31.21
CA PHE A 46 -21.19 1.89 30.14
C PHE A 46 -20.50 1.96 28.78
N VAL A 47 -20.90 1.09 27.85
CA VAL A 47 -20.30 1.10 26.51
C VAL A 47 -21.02 2.04 25.54
N LEU A 48 -22.28 2.37 25.83
CA LEU A 48 -23.11 3.24 25.00
C LEU A 48 -24.19 3.93 25.84
N ALA A 49 -24.42 5.22 25.55
CA ALA A 49 -25.49 6.04 26.09
C ALA A 49 -26.55 6.32 25.00
N LEU A 50 -27.80 6.01 25.29
CA LEU A 50 -28.97 6.50 24.54
C LEU A 50 -29.39 7.80 25.22
N LEU A 51 -29.29 8.92 24.51
CA LEU A 51 -29.44 10.25 25.08
C LEU A 51 -30.59 10.98 24.40
N ASP A 52 -31.64 11.31 25.15
CA ASP A 52 -32.68 12.21 24.67
C ASP A 52 -32.11 13.60 24.44
N GLU A 53 -32.48 14.20 23.33
CA GLU A 53 -32.07 15.54 22.95
C GLU A 53 -32.74 16.60 23.85
N ASN A 54 -34.03 16.42 24.12
CA ASN A 54 -34.87 17.42 24.75
C ASN A 54 -35.26 17.01 26.17
N MET A 55 -34.43 17.38 27.15
CA MET A 55 -34.69 17.14 28.57
C MET A 55 -34.78 18.45 29.36
N PRO A 56 -35.59 18.51 30.43
CA PRO A 56 -35.60 19.65 31.36
C PRO A 56 -34.26 19.87 32.04
N GLY A 57 -33.80 21.13 32.07
CA GLY A 57 -32.55 21.51 32.72
C GLY A 57 -31.38 21.50 31.74
N ILE A 58 -30.59 20.41 31.72
CA ILE A 58 -29.45 20.25 30.81
C ILE A 58 -29.93 19.51 29.57
N SER A 59 -29.77 20.11 28.39
CA SER A 59 -30.13 19.47 27.13
C SER A 59 -29.21 18.30 26.78
N GLY A 60 -29.68 17.36 25.95
CA GLY A 60 -28.85 16.25 25.48
C GLY A 60 -27.60 16.74 24.73
N LEU A 61 -27.72 17.81 23.95
CA LEU A 61 -26.60 18.41 23.23
C LEU A 61 -25.51 18.96 24.17
N GLU A 62 -25.92 19.61 25.27
CA GLU A 62 -25.00 20.11 26.29
C GLU A 62 -24.36 18.97 27.11
N ALA A 63 -25.05 17.83 27.24
CA ALA A 63 -24.56 16.67 27.98
C ALA A 63 -23.46 15.89 27.23
N ILE A 64 -23.44 15.89 25.90
CA ILE A 64 -22.42 15.19 25.08
C ILE A 64 -20.99 15.49 25.53
N PRO A 65 -20.52 16.75 25.57
CA PRO A 65 -19.15 17.04 25.99
C PRO A 65 -18.88 16.67 27.45
N MET A 66 -19.89 16.75 28.33
CA MET A 66 -19.76 16.38 29.75
C MET A 66 -19.53 14.87 29.90
N ILE A 67 -20.34 14.06 29.20
CA ILE A 67 -20.21 12.60 29.17
C ILE A 67 -18.84 12.21 28.58
N LYS A 68 -18.46 12.81 27.45
CA LYS A 68 -17.18 12.54 26.77
C LYS A 68 -15.95 12.94 27.59
N ASN A 69 -16.07 13.92 28.47
CA ASN A 69 -15.00 14.33 29.36
C ASN A 69 -14.76 13.33 30.50
N ILE A 70 -15.81 12.63 30.93
CA ILE A 70 -15.73 11.55 31.94
C ILE A 70 -15.23 10.26 31.29
N ASP A 71 -15.87 9.86 30.18
CA ASP A 71 -15.47 8.70 29.38
C ASP A 71 -15.55 9.03 27.89
N SER A 72 -14.39 9.21 27.26
CA SER A 72 -14.32 9.49 25.82
C SER A 72 -14.74 8.29 24.95
N ALA A 73 -14.67 7.06 25.47
CA ALA A 73 -14.92 5.82 24.74
C ALA A 73 -16.40 5.44 24.68
N ILE A 74 -17.24 5.94 25.60
CA ILE A 74 -18.69 5.69 25.57
C ILE A 74 -19.28 6.19 24.26
N LYS A 75 -19.98 5.31 23.53
CA LYS A 75 -20.66 5.70 22.29
C LYS A 75 -21.95 6.43 22.64
N ILE A 76 -22.25 7.55 21.98
CA ILE A 76 -23.48 8.31 22.25
C ILE A 76 -24.41 8.17 21.05
N VAL A 77 -25.61 7.66 21.28
CA VAL A 77 -26.69 7.59 20.29
C VAL A 77 -27.79 8.55 20.72
N MET A 78 -28.01 9.57 19.91
CA MET A 78 -29.01 10.61 20.20
C MET A 78 -30.43 10.12 19.88
N VAL A 79 -31.42 10.57 20.65
CA VAL A 79 -32.84 10.30 20.43
C VAL A 79 -33.56 11.64 20.25
N THR A 80 -34.09 11.92 19.06
CA THR A 80 -34.59 13.25 18.65
C THR A 80 -35.99 13.21 18.02
N LYS A 81 -36.73 14.32 18.03
CA LYS A 81 -38.06 14.49 17.40
C LYS A 81 -38.01 15.17 16.01
N ASN A 82 -36.87 15.75 15.60
CA ASN A 82 -36.82 16.65 14.44
C ASN A 82 -35.83 16.16 13.35
N GLU A 83 -36.26 16.16 12.08
CA GLU A 83 -35.40 15.77 10.96
C GLU A 83 -34.49 16.92 10.46
N GLU A 84 -34.85 18.18 10.74
CA GLU A 84 -34.17 19.38 10.23
C GLU A 84 -32.94 19.83 11.07
N GLU A 85 -32.85 19.45 12.34
CA GLU A 85 -31.71 19.74 13.23
C GLU A 85 -30.41 19.05 12.81
N ARG A 86 -30.53 18.04 11.93
CA ARG A 86 -29.44 17.29 11.31
C ARG A 86 -28.39 18.16 10.59
N ILE A 87 -28.74 19.39 10.21
CA ILE A 87 -27.88 20.32 9.44
C ILE A 87 -27.02 21.23 10.33
N MET A 88 -27.43 21.54 11.57
CA MET A 88 -26.58 22.29 12.54
C MET A 88 -25.58 21.39 13.26
N GLU A 89 -25.83 20.08 13.28
CA GLU A 89 -25.06 19.07 14.03
C GLU A 89 -23.86 18.47 13.29
N GLU A 90 -23.68 18.77 11.99
CA GLU A 90 -22.43 18.45 11.26
C GLU A 90 -21.18 19.06 11.95
N ALA A 91 -21.36 20.07 12.80
CA ALA A 91 -20.30 20.67 13.63
C ALA A 91 -19.92 19.84 14.89
N ILE A 92 -20.82 18.98 15.42
CA ILE A 92 -20.62 18.13 16.62
C ILE A 92 -20.45 16.63 16.23
N GLY A 93 -20.71 16.27 14.97
CA GLY A 93 -20.75 14.89 14.45
C GLY A 93 -19.53 14.00 14.71
N SER A 94 -18.42 14.52 15.24
CA SER A 94 -17.29 13.70 15.71
C SER A 94 -17.51 13.02 17.07
N GLN A 95 -18.49 13.47 17.87
CA GLN A 95 -18.69 13.00 19.25
C GLN A 95 -19.92 12.07 19.43
N ILE A 96 -20.78 11.99 18.43
CA ILE A 96 -21.96 11.10 18.41
C ILE A 96 -21.76 9.95 17.43
N ALA A 97 -22.28 8.78 17.77
CA ALA A 97 -22.12 7.55 17.00
C ALA A 97 -23.30 7.30 16.03
N ASP A 98 -24.52 7.69 16.43
CA ASP A 98 -25.74 7.49 15.64
C ASP A 98 -26.89 8.35 16.20
N TYR A 99 -28.04 8.33 15.53
CA TYR A 99 -29.26 8.95 16.03
C TYR A 99 -30.50 8.09 15.75
N ILE A 100 -31.55 8.30 16.55
CA ILE A 100 -32.84 7.61 16.49
C ILE A 100 -33.95 8.65 16.53
N LEU A 101 -34.88 8.60 15.57
CA LEU A 101 -36.06 9.46 15.55
C LEU A 101 -37.17 8.92 16.46
N LYS A 102 -37.78 9.79 17.26
CA LYS A 102 -39.00 9.51 18.04
C LYS A 102 -40.21 9.49 17.06
N PRO A 103 -41.22 8.61 17.29
CA PRO A 103 -41.38 7.70 18.41
C PRO A 103 -40.41 6.51 18.37
N VAL A 104 -39.83 6.18 19.53
CA VAL A 104 -38.76 5.19 19.62
C VAL A 104 -39.29 3.79 19.31
N ASN A 105 -38.79 3.19 18.22
CA ASN A 105 -39.09 1.80 17.89
C ASN A 105 -38.04 0.86 18.51
N PRO A 106 -38.41 -0.14 19.33
CA PRO A 106 -37.43 -1.02 19.98
C PRO A 106 -36.52 -1.78 18.99
N ASN A 107 -37.01 -2.09 17.77
CA ASN A 107 -36.17 -2.68 16.73
C ASN A 107 -35.17 -1.69 16.13
N GLN A 108 -35.53 -0.41 16.02
CA GLN A 108 -34.63 0.65 15.57
C GLN A 108 -33.51 0.89 16.58
N VAL A 109 -33.84 0.91 17.88
CA VAL A 109 -32.86 0.94 18.97
C VAL A 109 -31.92 -0.26 18.88
N LEU A 110 -32.46 -1.47 18.75
CA LEU A 110 -31.64 -2.67 18.61
C LEU A 110 -30.72 -2.65 17.39
N LEU A 111 -31.18 -2.13 16.25
CA LEU A 111 -30.36 -1.99 15.03
C LEU A 111 -29.23 -0.98 15.25
N SER A 112 -29.52 0.17 15.85
CA SER A 112 -28.50 1.16 16.21
C SER A 112 -27.50 0.59 17.21
N LEU A 113 -27.95 -0.13 18.24
CA LEU A 113 -27.07 -0.82 19.19
C LEU A 113 -26.18 -1.85 18.49
N LYS A 114 -26.72 -2.67 17.59
CA LYS A 114 -25.91 -3.64 16.83
C LYS A 114 -24.89 -2.96 15.92
N LYS A 115 -25.29 -1.92 15.19
CA LYS A 115 -24.39 -1.12 14.36
C LYS A 115 -23.23 -0.59 15.21
N ASN A 116 -23.54 0.07 16.32
CA ASN A 116 -22.53 0.74 17.13
C ASN A 116 -21.74 -0.21 18.06
N LEU A 117 -22.27 -1.37 18.45
CA LEU A 117 -21.63 -2.28 19.39
C LEU A 117 -21.07 -3.55 18.75
N GLN A 118 -21.46 -3.89 17.51
CA GLN A 118 -21.09 -5.13 16.83
C GLN A 118 -20.45 -4.92 15.45
N GLU A 119 -20.26 -3.69 14.95
CA GLU A 119 -19.71 -3.45 13.61
C GLU A 119 -18.37 -4.15 13.39
N GLU A 120 -17.45 -4.02 14.34
CA GLU A 120 -16.11 -4.63 14.26
C GLU A 120 -16.23 -6.16 14.23
N THR A 121 -16.97 -6.76 15.16
CA THR A 121 -17.10 -8.22 15.27
C THR A 121 -17.87 -8.85 14.10
N LEU A 122 -18.89 -8.17 13.54
CA LEU A 122 -19.66 -8.68 12.40
C LEU A 122 -18.88 -8.59 11.09
N VAL A 123 -18.13 -7.50 10.87
CA VAL A 123 -17.25 -7.35 9.70
C VAL A 123 -16.15 -8.41 9.74
N GLU A 124 -15.56 -8.65 10.91
CA GLU A 124 -14.57 -9.71 11.13
C GLU A 124 -15.13 -11.09 10.82
N GLN A 125 -16.25 -11.47 11.45
CA GLN A 125 -16.89 -12.77 11.25
C GLN A 125 -17.28 -13.00 9.78
N LYS A 126 -17.82 -11.97 9.11
CA LYS A 126 -18.17 -12.04 7.70
C LYS A 126 -16.93 -12.19 6.81
N THR A 127 -15.86 -11.47 7.11
CA THR A 127 -14.59 -11.55 6.36
C THR A 127 -13.98 -12.95 6.49
N ILE A 128 -13.95 -13.50 7.71
CA ILE A 128 -13.48 -14.86 7.97
C ILE A 128 -14.32 -15.90 7.21
N LEU A 129 -15.65 -15.83 7.29
CA LEU A 129 -16.53 -16.77 6.60
C LEU A 129 -16.38 -16.72 5.08
N GLN A 130 -16.24 -15.52 4.51
CA GLN A 130 -16.02 -15.37 3.07
C GLN A 130 -14.65 -15.92 2.66
N TYR A 131 -13.60 -15.64 3.44
CA TYR A 131 -12.28 -16.18 3.14
C TYR A 131 -12.22 -17.71 3.26
N GLN A 132 -12.92 -18.31 4.23
CA GLN A 132 -13.04 -19.77 4.32
C GLN A 132 -13.62 -20.40 3.04
N GLN A 133 -14.57 -19.72 2.40
CA GLN A 133 -15.14 -20.17 1.13
C GLN A 133 -14.14 -19.97 -0.02
N GLU A 134 -13.49 -18.81 -0.08
CA GLU A 134 -12.51 -18.50 -1.13
C GLU A 134 -11.19 -19.24 -1.02
N PHE A 135 -10.76 -19.65 0.18
CA PHE A 135 -9.48 -20.33 0.40
C PHE A 135 -9.33 -21.56 -0.49
N ARG A 136 -10.41 -22.35 -0.63
CA ARG A 136 -10.44 -23.52 -1.51
C ARG A 136 -10.36 -23.14 -2.99
N ASN A 137 -11.03 -22.06 -3.39
CA ASN A 137 -10.99 -21.56 -4.77
C ASN A 137 -9.58 -21.09 -5.13
N LEU A 138 -8.96 -20.27 -4.27
CA LEU A 138 -7.59 -19.78 -4.47
C LEU A 138 -6.58 -20.93 -4.54
N SER A 139 -6.71 -21.92 -3.65
CA SER A 139 -5.83 -23.09 -3.66
C SER A 139 -5.97 -23.92 -4.96
N MET A 140 -7.19 -24.06 -5.47
CA MET A 140 -7.45 -24.72 -6.73
C MET A 140 -6.90 -23.92 -7.92
N GLU A 141 -7.20 -22.62 -7.96
CA GLU A 141 -6.77 -21.69 -9.02
C GLU A 141 -5.25 -21.66 -9.17
N LEU A 142 -4.52 -21.65 -8.05
CA LEU A 142 -3.05 -21.69 -8.03
C LEU A 142 -2.48 -22.85 -8.86
N SER A 143 -3.12 -24.02 -8.84
CA SER A 143 -2.69 -25.20 -9.59
C SER A 143 -2.83 -25.05 -11.12
N TYR A 144 -3.63 -24.07 -11.58
CA TYR A 144 -3.95 -23.84 -12.98
C TYR A 144 -3.38 -22.55 -13.55
N LEU A 145 -2.60 -21.77 -12.80
CA LEU A 145 -1.95 -20.56 -13.33
C LEU A 145 -0.92 -20.96 -14.40
N ARG A 146 -1.04 -20.42 -15.62
CA ARG A 146 -0.14 -20.75 -16.75
C ARG A 146 0.40 -19.53 -17.46
N THR A 147 -0.27 -18.39 -17.38
CA THR A 147 0.10 -17.16 -18.09
C THR A 147 0.49 -16.05 -17.10
N TYR A 148 1.16 -15.00 -17.58
CA TYR A 148 1.48 -13.85 -16.72
C TYR A 148 0.21 -13.13 -16.27
N GLN A 149 -0.84 -13.14 -17.08
CA GLN A 149 -2.15 -12.58 -16.69
C GLN A 149 -2.77 -13.34 -15.53
N ASP A 150 -2.71 -14.68 -15.56
CA ASP A 150 -3.24 -15.52 -14.47
C ASP A 150 -2.54 -15.17 -13.14
N TRP A 151 -1.21 -15.03 -13.17
CA TRP A 151 -0.42 -14.70 -12.00
C TRP A 151 -0.74 -13.32 -11.41
N ALA A 152 -0.89 -12.31 -12.27
CA ALA A 152 -1.21 -10.96 -11.82
C ALA A 152 -2.64 -10.87 -11.24
N GLU A 153 -3.62 -11.51 -11.87
CA GLU A 153 -4.99 -11.53 -11.36
C GLU A 153 -5.10 -12.35 -10.06
N TYR A 154 -4.41 -13.49 -9.97
CA TYR A 154 -4.30 -14.25 -8.73
C TYR A 154 -3.66 -13.42 -7.61
N TYR A 155 -2.56 -12.72 -7.89
CA TYR A 155 -1.89 -11.88 -6.92
C TYR A 155 -2.81 -10.76 -6.41
N LYS A 156 -3.55 -10.07 -7.30
CA LYS A 156 -4.54 -9.06 -6.93
C LYS A 156 -5.63 -9.62 -6.01
N LYS A 157 -6.10 -10.86 -6.23
CA LYS A 157 -7.07 -11.52 -5.32
C LYS A 157 -6.48 -11.74 -3.93
N ILE A 158 -5.23 -12.22 -3.85
CA ILE A 158 -4.52 -12.41 -2.57
C ILE A 158 -4.38 -11.09 -1.83
N LEU A 159 -3.96 -10.02 -2.52
CA LEU A 159 -3.81 -8.69 -1.91
C LEU A 159 -5.14 -8.12 -1.40
N ASN A 160 -6.23 -8.32 -2.13
CA ASN A 160 -7.55 -7.89 -1.69
C ASN A 160 -7.97 -8.57 -0.39
N TRP A 161 -7.61 -9.85 -0.20
CA TRP A 161 -7.83 -10.54 1.07
C TRP A 161 -6.90 -10.01 2.16
N GLU A 162 -5.63 -9.81 1.86
CA GLU A 162 -4.64 -9.30 2.81
C GLU A 162 -5.07 -7.93 3.40
N ILE A 163 -5.53 -7.02 2.54
CA ILE A 163 -6.04 -5.69 2.96
C ILE A 163 -7.35 -5.81 3.75
N LYS A 164 -8.23 -6.77 3.43
CA LYS A 164 -9.45 -7.00 4.24
C LYS A 164 -9.08 -7.51 5.65
N PHE A 165 -8.08 -8.37 5.75
CA PHE A 165 -7.58 -8.88 7.03
C PHE A 165 -6.86 -7.80 7.87
N ASP A 166 -6.42 -6.69 7.30
CA ASP A 166 -5.90 -5.57 8.10
C ASP A 166 -6.92 -5.03 9.11
N LYS A 167 -8.22 -5.18 8.81
CA LYS A 167 -9.33 -4.77 9.69
C LYS A 167 -9.77 -5.85 10.69
N VAL A 168 -9.16 -7.03 10.64
CA VAL A 168 -9.49 -8.15 11.51
C VAL A 168 -8.42 -8.25 12.60
N PHE A 169 -8.85 -8.29 13.86
CA PHE A 169 -7.95 -8.58 14.97
C PHE A 169 -7.64 -10.08 15.02
N ASP A 170 -6.33 -10.36 14.99
CA ASP A 170 -5.68 -11.64 15.29
C ASP A 170 -6.49 -12.91 14.95
N SER A 171 -6.23 -13.46 13.77
CA SER A 171 -6.93 -14.67 13.30
C SER A 171 -5.96 -15.67 12.70
N GLU A 172 -6.16 -16.96 13.01
CA GLU A 172 -5.49 -18.10 12.37
C GLU A 172 -5.59 -18.03 10.82
N PHE A 173 -6.62 -17.38 10.30
CA PHE A 173 -6.83 -17.17 8.86
C PHE A 173 -5.80 -16.22 8.23
N SER A 174 -5.26 -15.27 8.99
CA SER A 174 -4.17 -14.40 8.53
C SER A 174 -2.91 -15.22 8.27
N GLU A 175 -2.56 -16.15 9.16
CA GLU A 175 -1.43 -17.07 8.97
C GLU A 175 -1.67 -18.01 7.78
N LEU A 176 -2.90 -18.51 7.62
CA LEU A 176 -3.29 -19.34 6.47
C LEU A 176 -3.11 -18.60 5.13
N LEU A 177 -3.53 -17.33 5.06
CA LEU A 177 -3.32 -16.49 3.87
C LEU A 177 -1.83 -16.28 3.59
N GLN A 178 -1.03 -16.03 4.63
CA GLN A 178 0.42 -15.89 4.47
C GLN A 178 1.05 -17.18 3.94
N SER A 179 0.63 -18.35 4.42
CA SER A 179 1.09 -19.64 3.90
C SER A 179 0.72 -19.83 2.42
N GLN A 180 -0.50 -19.45 2.01
CA GLN A 180 -0.92 -19.51 0.62
C GLN A 180 -0.12 -18.56 -0.28
N LYS A 181 0.24 -17.37 0.21
CA LYS A 181 1.12 -16.42 -0.49
C LYS A 181 2.55 -16.95 -0.62
N GLU A 182 3.08 -17.60 0.43
CA GLU A 182 4.40 -18.24 0.38
C GLU A 182 4.44 -19.38 -0.66
N GLU A 183 3.40 -20.23 -0.72
CA GLU A 183 3.29 -21.28 -1.75
C GLU A 183 3.15 -20.70 -3.16
N ALA A 184 2.35 -19.64 -3.32
CA ALA A 184 2.21 -18.94 -4.58
C ALA A 184 3.56 -18.38 -5.06
N ASN A 185 4.36 -17.79 -4.15
CA ASN A 185 5.71 -17.31 -4.47
C ASN A 185 6.65 -18.43 -4.94
N ILE A 186 6.59 -19.62 -4.33
CA ILE A 186 7.40 -20.77 -4.73
C ILE A 186 7.09 -21.17 -6.19
N GLN A 187 5.80 -21.24 -6.52
CA GLN A 187 5.36 -21.59 -7.86
C GLN A 187 5.62 -20.45 -8.86
N PHE A 188 5.44 -19.20 -8.45
CA PHE A 188 5.74 -18.02 -9.26
C PHE A 188 7.21 -17.92 -9.62
N SER A 189 8.11 -18.23 -8.68
CA SER A 189 9.55 -18.25 -8.94
C SER A 189 9.89 -19.23 -10.07
N LYS A 190 9.32 -20.45 -10.04
CA LYS A 190 9.47 -21.43 -11.12
C LYS A 190 8.87 -20.94 -12.43
N PHE A 191 7.74 -20.25 -12.37
CA PHE A 191 7.11 -19.64 -13.55
C PHE A 191 8.04 -18.60 -14.19
N ILE A 192 8.63 -17.70 -13.42
CA ILE A 192 9.61 -16.72 -13.91
C ILE A 192 10.82 -17.42 -14.52
N GLU A 193 11.41 -18.41 -13.83
CA GLU A 193 12.56 -19.16 -14.33
C GLU A 193 12.34 -19.80 -15.71
N ASN A 194 11.11 -20.27 -15.96
CA ASN A 194 10.75 -20.98 -17.18
C ASN A 194 10.33 -20.07 -18.34
N ASN A 195 9.98 -18.80 -18.07
CA ASN A 195 9.33 -17.94 -19.07
C ASN A 195 10.07 -16.61 -19.31
N TYR A 196 10.86 -16.13 -18.34
CA TYR A 196 11.40 -14.77 -18.38
C TYR A 196 12.38 -14.54 -19.54
N GLU A 197 13.25 -15.51 -19.85
CA GLU A 197 14.16 -15.41 -21.01
C GLU A 197 13.39 -15.30 -22.33
N ASP A 198 12.30 -16.06 -22.47
CA ASP A 198 11.46 -16.06 -23.67
C ASP A 198 10.72 -14.73 -23.82
N TRP A 199 10.20 -14.14 -22.74
CA TRP A 199 9.52 -12.83 -22.77
C TRP A 199 10.36 -11.70 -23.35
N LEU A 200 11.68 -11.76 -23.17
CA LEU A 200 12.58 -10.73 -23.70
C LEU A 200 12.76 -10.83 -25.22
N ASN A 201 12.41 -11.98 -25.82
CA ASN A 201 12.63 -12.29 -27.23
C ASN A 201 11.35 -12.57 -28.02
N SER A 202 10.23 -12.82 -27.33
CA SER A 202 8.94 -13.21 -27.93
C SER A 202 8.04 -12.00 -28.26
N SER A 203 6.99 -12.28 -29.03
CA SER A 203 5.87 -11.36 -29.22
C SER A 203 4.78 -11.49 -28.14
N ASP A 204 4.63 -12.68 -27.55
CA ASP A 204 3.74 -12.92 -26.41
C ASP A 204 4.52 -12.76 -25.10
N LYS A 205 4.35 -11.60 -24.46
CA LYS A 205 5.10 -11.16 -23.29
C LYS A 205 4.27 -10.18 -22.47
N PRO A 206 4.50 -10.11 -21.14
CA PRO A 206 3.90 -9.08 -20.33
C PRO A 206 4.41 -7.69 -20.73
N LEU A 207 3.66 -6.67 -20.33
CA LEU A 207 4.17 -5.31 -20.22
C LEU A 207 5.31 -5.29 -19.20
N MET A 208 6.46 -4.67 -19.53
CA MET A 208 7.64 -4.68 -18.67
C MET A 208 8.19 -3.27 -18.46
N SER A 209 9.06 -3.07 -17.46
CA SER A 209 9.63 -1.74 -17.12
C SER A 209 10.12 -0.98 -18.35
N HIS A 210 10.89 -1.63 -19.23
CA HIS A 210 11.49 -1.00 -20.41
C HIS A 210 10.52 -0.67 -21.54
N THR A 211 9.30 -1.24 -21.54
CA THR A 211 8.28 -0.94 -22.56
C THR A 211 7.12 -0.09 -22.02
N LEU A 212 6.97 0.00 -20.71
CA LEU A 212 5.86 0.68 -20.02
C LEU A 212 5.65 2.11 -20.50
N PHE A 213 6.71 2.92 -20.59
CA PHE A 213 6.57 4.31 -21.03
C PHE A 213 5.99 4.40 -22.44
N LYS A 214 6.53 3.62 -23.38
CA LYS A 214 6.07 3.60 -24.77
C LYS A 214 4.61 3.18 -24.90
N GLU A 215 4.20 2.17 -24.13
CA GLU A 215 2.90 1.53 -24.29
C GLU A 215 1.78 2.21 -23.49
N LYS A 216 2.08 2.79 -22.33
CA LYS A 216 1.06 3.37 -21.43
C LYS A 216 1.23 4.87 -21.16
N VAL A 217 2.45 5.42 -21.19
CA VAL A 217 2.68 6.84 -20.87
C VAL A 217 2.65 7.72 -22.12
N LYS A 218 3.35 7.30 -23.19
CA LYS A 218 3.42 8.03 -24.46
C LYS A 218 2.04 8.37 -25.03
N PRO A 219 1.06 7.45 -25.11
CA PRO A 219 -0.25 7.78 -25.69
C PRO A 219 -1.00 8.89 -24.93
N GLU A 220 -0.74 9.02 -23.63
CA GLU A 220 -1.32 10.08 -22.80
C GLU A 220 -0.62 11.42 -23.04
N VAL A 221 0.72 11.42 -23.07
CA VAL A 221 1.54 12.64 -23.33
C VAL A 221 1.29 13.22 -24.72
N GLU A 222 0.95 12.38 -25.70
CA GLU A 222 0.60 12.84 -27.05
C GLU A 222 -0.64 13.73 -27.04
N LYS A 223 -1.63 13.42 -26.21
CA LYS A 223 -2.95 14.05 -26.20
C LYS A 223 -3.05 15.20 -25.21
N GLU A 224 -2.51 15.03 -24.02
CA GLU A 224 -2.79 15.90 -22.86
C GLU A 224 -1.53 16.15 -22.03
N LYS A 225 -1.65 17.05 -21.05
CA LYS A 225 -0.59 17.26 -20.05
C LYS A 225 -0.59 16.09 -19.07
N VAL A 226 0.59 15.52 -18.79
CA VAL A 226 0.73 14.36 -17.93
C VAL A 226 1.65 14.68 -16.75
N LEU A 227 1.17 14.40 -15.54
CA LEU A 227 1.99 14.22 -14.36
C LEU A 227 2.32 12.73 -14.28
N LEU A 228 3.56 12.37 -14.59
CA LEU A 228 4.09 11.03 -14.37
C LEU A 228 4.70 10.98 -12.97
N LEU A 229 4.02 10.29 -12.05
CA LEU A 229 4.48 10.07 -10.69
C LEU A 229 5.02 8.64 -10.55
N MET A 230 6.34 8.51 -10.43
CA MET A 230 7.00 7.26 -10.10
C MET A 230 7.36 7.25 -8.62
N ILE A 231 6.76 6.34 -7.85
CA ILE A 231 7.08 6.16 -6.43
C ILE A 231 8.01 4.96 -6.33
N ASP A 232 9.25 5.19 -5.88
CA ASP A 232 10.26 4.14 -5.69
C ASP A 232 9.73 3.03 -4.77
N ASN A 233 9.89 1.78 -5.19
CA ASN A 233 9.65 0.63 -4.32
C ASN A 233 8.19 0.51 -3.81
N LEU A 234 7.22 1.07 -4.54
CA LEU A 234 5.79 1.00 -4.18
C LEU A 234 5.19 -0.36 -4.60
N ARG A 235 4.68 -1.11 -3.63
CA ARG A 235 3.94 -2.35 -3.89
C ARG A 235 2.48 -2.09 -4.27
N TYR A 236 1.88 -3.07 -4.94
CA TYR A 236 0.49 -2.99 -5.40
C TYR A 236 -0.52 -2.86 -4.23
N ASP A 237 -0.26 -3.51 -3.09
CA ASP A 237 -1.08 -3.41 -1.88
C ASP A 237 -0.98 -2.04 -1.20
N GLN A 238 0.21 -1.41 -1.23
CA GLN A 238 0.38 -0.04 -0.76
C GLN A 238 -0.38 0.94 -1.65
N TRP A 239 -0.31 0.79 -2.99
CA TRP A 239 -1.13 1.57 -3.91
C TRP A 239 -2.61 1.48 -3.55
N LYS A 240 -3.12 0.27 -3.31
CA LYS A 240 -4.53 0.05 -2.96
C LYS A 240 -4.98 0.79 -1.70
N VAL A 241 -4.11 0.90 -0.71
CA VAL A 241 -4.42 1.61 0.53
C VAL A 241 -4.36 3.13 0.32
N ILE A 242 -3.43 3.65 -0.49
CA ILE A 242 -3.31 5.10 -0.71
C ILE A 242 -4.21 5.63 -1.83
N GLU A 243 -4.72 4.78 -2.73
CA GLU A 243 -5.61 5.13 -3.84
C GLU A 243 -6.75 6.10 -3.45
N PRO A 244 -7.44 5.94 -2.31
CA PRO A 244 -8.48 6.88 -1.87
C PRO A 244 -8.00 8.33 -1.68
N LEU A 245 -6.71 8.55 -1.38
CA LEU A 245 -6.14 9.90 -1.24
C LEU A 245 -6.08 10.62 -2.60
N PHE A 246 -5.77 9.87 -3.66
CA PHE A 246 -5.64 10.40 -5.03
C PHE A 246 -7.00 10.59 -5.67
N THR A 247 -7.92 9.65 -5.47
CA THR A 247 -9.28 9.70 -6.03
C THR A 247 -10.16 10.78 -5.41
N ARG A 248 -9.69 11.51 -4.39
CA ARG A 248 -10.30 12.78 -3.95
C ARG A 248 -10.26 13.82 -5.07
N PHE A 249 -9.15 13.90 -5.82
CA PHE A 249 -8.90 14.93 -6.86
C PHE A 249 -9.01 14.39 -8.29
N TYR A 250 -8.95 13.07 -8.46
CA TYR A 250 -8.97 12.42 -9.78
C TYR A 250 -10.06 11.35 -9.90
N ASN A 251 -10.48 11.07 -11.13
CA ASN A 251 -11.27 9.90 -11.51
C ASN A 251 -10.32 8.84 -12.09
N LYS A 252 -10.29 7.64 -11.51
CA LYS A 252 -9.47 6.53 -12.02
C LYS A 252 -10.07 6.00 -13.33
N THR A 253 -9.33 6.11 -14.43
CA THR A 253 -9.76 5.63 -15.75
C THR A 253 -9.19 4.26 -16.09
N SER A 254 -7.96 4.00 -15.64
CA SER A 254 -7.31 2.70 -15.84
C SER A 254 -6.51 2.31 -14.61
N GLU A 255 -6.58 1.03 -14.26
CA GLU A 255 -5.67 0.38 -13.33
C GLU A 255 -5.23 -0.93 -13.96
N ASP A 256 -3.93 -1.07 -14.14
CA ASP A 256 -3.30 -2.24 -14.76
C ASP A 256 -2.06 -2.63 -13.95
N TYR A 257 -1.42 -3.71 -14.37
CA TYR A 257 -0.16 -4.19 -13.82
C TYR A 257 0.90 -4.30 -14.91
N TYR A 258 2.15 -4.36 -14.48
CA TYR A 258 3.24 -4.72 -15.35
C TYR A 258 4.32 -5.45 -14.55
N TYR A 259 5.28 -6.04 -15.26
CA TYR A 259 6.34 -6.85 -14.69
C TYR A 259 7.63 -6.04 -14.60
N SER A 260 8.14 -5.84 -13.39
CA SER A 260 9.46 -5.28 -13.19
C SER A 260 10.51 -6.19 -13.84
N ILE A 261 11.54 -5.60 -14.45
CA ILE A 261 12.65 -6.39 -14.99
C ILE A 261 13.51 -6.96 -13.85
N LEU A 262 14.30 -7.99 -14.14
CA LEU A 262 15.28 -8.54 -13.22
C LEU A 262 16.65 -7.93 -13.51
N PRO A 263 17.44 -7.57 -12.48
CA PRO A 263 17.07 -7.49 -11.06
C PRO A 263 15.97 -6.46 -10.78
N THR A 264 15.07 -6.76 -9.84
CA THR A 264 14.05 -5.83 -9.32
C THR A 264 14.68 -4.77 -8.39
N ALA A 265 15.65 -4.04 -8.91
CA ALA A 265 16.42 -3.04 -8.17
C ALA A 265 16.46 -1.73 -8.95
N THR A 266 16.51 -0.62 -8.22
CA THR A 266 16.39 0.74 -8.75
C THR A 266 17.31 0.98 -9.94
N GLN A 267 18.60 0.65 -9.81
CA GLN A 267 19.60 0.78 -10.88
C GLN A 267 19.17 0.13 -12.20
N TYR A 268 18.47 -0.99 -12.12
CA TYR A 268 18.09 -1.78 -13.28
C TYR A 268 16.70 -1.35 -13.75
N ALA A 269 15.67 -1.53 -12.92
CA ALA A 269 14.28 -1.35 -13.32
C ALA A 269 13.90 0.10 -13.62
N ARG A 270 14.39 1.06 -12.82
CA ARG A 270 14.10 2.49 -13.04
C ARG A 270 14.79 3.02 -14.28
N ASN A 271 16.08 2.75 -14.42
CA ASN A 271 16.83 3.19 -15.59
C ASN A 271 16.28 2.55 -16.86
N ALA A 272 15.85 1.27 -16.80
CA ALA A 272 15.16 0.62 -17.90
C ALA A 272 13.86 1.32 -18.29
N PHE A 273 13.05 1.75 -17.32
CA PHE A 273 11.85 2.52 -17.57
C PHE A 273 12.13 3.86 -18.27
N PHE A 274 13.05 4.67 -17.73
CA PHE A 274 13.35 5.98 -18.31
C PHE A 274 14.08 5.90 -19.64
N ALA A 275 14.99 4.92 -19.81
CA ALA A 275 15.71 4.73 -21.07
C ALA A 275 14.83 4.06 -22.13
N GLY A 276 13.89 3.20 -21.73
CA GLY A 276 13.06 2.40 -22.63
C GLY A 276 13.88 1.35 -23.37
N LEU A 277 14.77 0.73 -22.61
CA LEU A 277 15.84 -0.16 -23.04
C LEU A 277 16.14 -1.13 -21.89
N MET A 278 16.61 -2.32 -22.21
CA MET A 278 17.15 -3.23 -21.21
C MET A 278 18.56 -2.79 -20.75
N PRO A 279 19.01 -3.21 -19.55
CA PRO A 279 20.27 -2.73 -18.93
C PRO A 279 21.52 -2.76 -19.83
N SER A 280 21.78 -3.87 -20.55
CA SER A 280 22.93 -3.96 -21.45
C SER A 280 22.81 -3.05 -22.69
N GLU A 281 21.58 -2.74 -23.11
CA GLU A 281 21.33 -1.79 -24.20
C GLU A 281 21.57 -0.35 -23.74
N ILE A 282 21.26 -0.04 -22.46
CA ILE A 282 21.61 1.24 -21.83
C ILE A 282 23.12 1.39 -21.77
N GLU A 283 23.83 0.38 -21.23
CA GLU A 283 25.31 0.37 -21.16
C GLU A 283 25.94 0.60 -22.54
N LYS A 284 25.42 -0.06 -23.58
CA LYS A 284 25.92 0.12 -24.95
C LYS A 284 25.63 1.50 -25.54
N ARG A 285 24.47 2.09 -25.22
CA ARG A 285 24.04 3.38 -25.79
C ARG A 285 24.62 4.57 -25.05
N PHE A 286 24.81 4.44 -23.74
CA PHE A 286 25.29 5.46 -22.82
C PHE A 286 26.43 4.90 -21.95
N PRO A 287 27.58 4.56 -22.56
CA PRO A 287 28.69 3.93 -21.83
C PRO A 287 29.23 4.80 -20.70
N ASP A 288 29.13 6.13 -20.83
CA ASP A 288 29.60 7.07 -19.80
C ASP A 288 28.61 7.26 -18.64
N TYR A 289 27.35 6.79 -18.79
CA TYR A 289 26.28 7.00 -17.79
C TYR A 289 25.94 5.73 -17.01
N TRP A 290 26.32 4.55 -17.53
CA TRP A 290 26.08 3.28 -16.86
C TRP A 290 27.24 2.93 -15.93
N ILE A 291 26.94 2.75 -14.64
CA ILE A 291 27.92 2.37 -13.62
C ILE A 291 27.61 0.93 -13.18
N ASN A 292 28.57 0.02 -13.29
CA ASN A 292 28.36 -1.39 -12.95
C ASN A 292 28.28 -1.62 -11.42
N ASP A 293 27.75 -2.78 -11.01
CA ASP A 293 27.52 -3.09 -9.58
C ASP A 293 28.78 -2.98 -8.70
N ASN A 294 29.93 -3.35 -9.26
CA ASN A 294 31.25 -3.38 -8.63
C ASN A 294 31.98 -2.03 -8.66
N GLU A 295 31.40 -1.02 -9.30
CA GLU A 295 31.98 0.32 -9.43
C GLU A 295 31.40 1.27 -8.38
N GLU A 296 32.23 2.22 -7.94
CA GLU A 296 31.81 3.27 -7.00
C GLU A 296 31.10 4.40 -7.75
N GLY A 297 30.00 4.90 -7.18
CA GLY A 297 29.24 6.00 -7.75
C GLY A 297 27.74 5.83 -7.56
N ASN A 298 26.99 6.88 -7.91
CA ASN A 298 25.54 6.86 -7.85
C ASN A 298 24.97 6.35 -9.18
N LYS A 299 24.28 5.21 -9.12
CA LYS A 299 23.78 4.48 -10.29
C LYS A 299 22.49 5.07 -10.88
N ASN A 300 21.92 6.11 -10.26
CA ASN A 300 20.62 6.67 -10.59
C ASN A 300 20.69 8.21 -10.76
N GLU A 301 21.68 8.71 -11.53
CA GLU A 301 21.84 10.16 -11.78
C GLU A 301 21.32 10.63 -13.14
N HIS A 302 21.27 9.72 -14.12
CA HIS A 302 21.01 10.04 -15.53
C HIS A 302 19.58 9.71 -15.99
N GLU A 303 18.64 9.53 -15.06
CA GLU A 303 17.24 9.18 -15.36
C GLU A 303 16.59 10.22 -16.29
N ARG A 304 16.89 11.50 -16.07
CA ARG A 304 16.44 12.60 -16.93
C ARG A 304 17.01 12.46 -18.36
N ASP A 305 18.31 12.22 -18.47
CA ASP A 305 19.00 12.13 -19.77
C ASP A 305 18.47 10.94 -20.57
N PHE A 306 18.22 9.81 -19.89
CA PHE A 306 17.61 8.63 -20.48
C PHE A 306 16.20 8.92 -21.01
N LEU A 307 15.38 9.62 -20.23
CA LEU A 307 14.03 9.98 -20.66
C LEU A 307 14.04 10.96 -21.84
N GLU A 308 14.94 11.95 -21.86
CA GLU A 308 15.08 12.89 -22.97
C GLU A 308 15.42 12.15 -24.29
N ASP A 309 16.37 11.19 -24.25
CA ASP A 309 16.66 10.34 -25.41
C ASP A 309 15.48 9.46 -25.80
N GLN A 310 14.83 8.80 -24.84
CA GLN A 310 13.66 7.96 -25.10
C GLN A 310 12.53 8.74 -25.76
N MET A 311 12.19 9.93 -25.24
CA MET A 311 11.19 10.82 -25.82
C MET A 311 11.54 11.19 -27.26
N LYS A 312 12.81 11.47 -27.55
CA LYS A 312 13.29 11.74 -28.92
C LYS A 312 13.09 10.52 -29.84
N ARG A 313 13.47 9.32 -29.38
CA ARG A 313 13.27 8.06 -30.14
C ARG A 313 11.79 7.75 -30.40
N LEU A 314 10.91 8.18 -29.50
CA LEU A 314 9.46 7.98 -29.60
C LEU A 314 8.73 9.09 -30.36
N GLY A 315 9.43 10.10 -30.88
CA GLY A 315 8.82 11.20 -31.65
C GLY A 315 8.14 12.27 -30.79
N LEU A 316 8.47 12.34 -29.49
CA LEU A 316 7.97 13.34 -28.55
C LEU A 316 8.85 14.59 -28.45
N SER A 317 9.77 14.83 -29.40
CA SER A 317 10.72 15.97 -29.32
C SER A 317 10.07 17.35 -29.32
N GLY A 318 8.80 17.46 -29.73
CA GLY A 318 8.02 18.71 -29.65
C GLY A 318 7.31 18.91 -28.31
N LYS A 319 7.36 17.95 -27.39
CA LYS A 319 6.71 18.00 -26.08
C LYS A 319 7.72 18.49 -25.04
N SER A 320 7.31 19.48 -24.26
CA SER A 320 8.08 20.01 -23.14
C SER A 320 8.07 19.05 -21.95
N MET A 321 9.23 18.84 -21.33
CA MET A 321 9.37 17.93 -20.19
C MET A 321 10.13 18.58 -19.04
N LYS A 322 9.66 18.34 -17.82
CA LYS A 322 10.37 18.68 -16.58
C LYS A 322 10.50 17.44 -15.70
N TYR A 323 11.74 17.09 -15.34
CA TYR A 323 12.06 16.02 -14.41
C TYR A 323 12.42 16.58 -13.02
N LEU A 324 11.80 16.01 -11.97
CA LEU A 324 11.98 16.38 -10.57
C LEU A 324 12.14 15.11 -9.72
N LYS A 325 13.25 15.01 -8.99
CA LYS A 325 13.52 13.89 -8.07
C LYS A 325 13.46 14.38 -6.64
N ILE A 326 12.50 13.87 -5.87
CA ILE A 326 12.26 14.30 -4.50
C ILE A 326 13.09 13.46 -3.54
N LEU A 327 14.10 14.11 -2.95
CA LEU A 327 15.07 13.48 -2.05
C LEU A 327 14.68 13.64 -0.57
N ASN A 328 13.97 14.71 -0.23
CA ASN A 328 13.56 15.03 1.14
C ASN A 328 12.35 15.97 1.16
N SER A 329 11.80 16.20 2.36
CA SER A 329 10.63 17.04 2.61
C SER A 329 10.84 18.52 2.27
N ASP A 330 12.05 19.06 2.40
CA ASP A 330 12.35 20.45 2.05
C ASP A 330 12.27 20.66 0.53
N PHE A 331 12.82 19.71 -0.24
CA PHE A 331 12.71 19.71 -1.69
C PHE A 331 11.27 19.51 -2.16
N GLU A 332 10.51 18.66 -1.45
CA GLU A 332 9.08 18.46 -1.68
C GLU A 332 8.29 19.77 -1.51
N ARG A 333 8.54 20.53 -0.43
CA ARG A 333 7.93 21.85 -0.20
C ARG A 333 8.31 22.87 -1.26
N LYS A 334 9.59 22.89 -1.66
CA LYS A 334 10.07 23.77 -2.72
C LYS A 334 9.34 23.52 -4.04
N ILE A 335 9.14 22.25 -4.43
CA ILE A 335 8.39 21.93 -5.66
C ILE A 335 6.93 22.41 -5.56
N LEU A 336 6.31 22.29 -4.38
CA LEU A 336 4.96 22.79 -4.16
C LEU A 336 4.89 24.32 -4.36
N ASP A 337 5.85 25.05 -3.80
CA ASP A 337 5.91 26.52 -3.93
C ASP A 337 6.20 26.95 -5.39
N ASP A 338 7.06 26.20 -6.07
CA ASP A 338 7.48 26.46 -7.46
C ASP A 338 6.55 25.85 -8.52
N PHE A 339 5.46 25.17 -8.15
CA PHE A 339 4.61 24.40 -9.08
C PHE A 339 4.10 25.22 -10.27
N ASN A 340 3.83 26.51 -10.05
CA ASN A 340 3.41 27.44 -11.11
C ASN A 340 4.42 27.58 -12.25
N GLN A 341 5.71 27.34 -11.99
CA GLN A 341 6.77 27.34 -13.01
C GLN A 341 6.72 26.07 -13.88
N HIS A 342 6.02 25.03 -13.42
CA HIS A 342 5.99 23.71 -14.05
C HIS A 342 4.67 23.39 -14.74
N LYS A 343 3.60 24.14 -14.46
CA LYS A 343 2.23 23.89 -14.96
C LYS A 343 2.04 23.89 -16.48
N ASN A 344 3.00 24.43 -17.23
CA ASN A 344 2.94 24.53 -18.68
C ASN A 344 3.69 23.40 -19.41
N ASN A 345 4.38 22.51 -18.68
CA ASN A 345 5.03 21.37 -19.32
C ASN A 345 3.99 20.36 -19.79
N ASP A 346 4.24 19.75 -20.95
CA ASP A 346 3.43 18.64 -21.46
C ASP A 346 3.62 17.37 -20.61
N LEU A 347 4.85 17.16 -20.13
CA LEU A 347 5.19 16.07 -19.22
C LEU A 347 5.92 16.59 -17.99
N LEU A 348 5.28 16.48 -16.83
CA LEU A 348 5.91 16.69 -15.53
C LEU A 348 6.21 15.34 -14.90
N VAL A 349 7.48 15.02 -14.69
CA VAL A 349 7.92 13.77 -14.07
C VAL A 349 8.35 14.04 -12.65
N ILE A 350 7.76 13.31 -11.70
CA ILE A 350 8.14 13.31 -10.29
C ILE A 350 8.57 11.90 -9.90
N VAL A 351 9.80 11.77 -9.43
CA VAL A 351 10.31 10.54 -8.80
C VAL A 351 10.33 10.74 -7.29
N TYR A 352 9.64 9.88 -6.55
CA TYR A 352 9.46 9.98 -5.10
C TYR A 352 10.06 8.78 -4.39
N ASN A 353 11.16 8.98 -3.65
CA ASN A 353 11.96 7.89 -3.06
C ASN A 353 11.53 7.48 -1.64
N PHE A 354 10.40 7.98 -1.13
CA PHE A 354 10.10 7.87 0.29
C PHE A 354 9.88 6.42 0.80
N ILE A 355 9.21 5.57 0.02
CA ILE A 355 8.95 4.18 0.44
C ILE A 355 10.25 3.39 0.54
N ASP A 356 11.20 3.66 -0.34
CA ASP A 356 12.54 3.08 -0.27
C ASP A 356 13.30 3.57 0.97
N ILE A 357 13.21 4.86 1.29
CA ILE A 357 13.76 5.42 2.54
C ILE A 357 13.16 4.71 3.77
N LEU A 358 11.84 4.42 3.78
CA LEU A 358 11.23 3.66 4.87
C LEU A 358 11.74 2.23 4.96
N SER A 359 11.87 1.54 3.83
CA SER A 359 12.39 0.16 3.77
C SER A 359 13.83 0.08 4.30
N HIS A 360 14.68 1.03 3.91
CA HIS A 360 16.04 1.15 4.43
C HIS A 360 16.08 1.57 5.90
N ALA A 361 15.29 2.56 6.29
CA ALA A 361 15.21 3.02 7.68
C ALA A 361 14.73 1.92 8.63
N LYS A 362 13.88 0.99 8.19
CA LYS A 362 13.51 -0.19 8.98
C LYS A 362 14.73 -1.08 9.31
N THR A 363 15.70 -1.14 8.41
CA THR A 363 16.93 -1.92 8.59
C THR A 363 17.90 -1.18 9.53
N ASP A 364 18.00 0.15 9.38
CA ASP A 364 19.05 0.95 10.04
C ASP A 364 18.60 1.66 11.33
N ASN A 365 17.28 1.81 11.57
CA ASN A 365 16.71 2.56 12.68
C ASN A 365 15.78 1.69 13.54
N VAL A 366 16.15 1.53 14.82
CA VAL A 366 15.43 0.69 15.79
C VAL A 366 13.96 1.11 15.99
N ILE A 367 13.68 2.42 15.99
CA ILE A 367 12.31 2.93 16.19
C ILE A 367 11.46 2.59 14.96
N VAL A 368 11.97 2.85 13.76
CA VAL A 368 11.26 2.53 12.51
C VAL A 368 11.06 1.02 12.39
N ASN A 369 12.04 0.21 12.81
CA ASN A 369 11.93 -1.23 12.89
C ASN A 369 10.77 -1.70 13.77
N GLN A 370 10.55 -1.06 14.91
CA GLN A 370 9.45 -1.37 15.84
C GLN A 370 8.08 -0.88 15.34
N LEU A 371 8.05 0.17 14.52
CA LEU A 371 6.85 0.71 13.90
C LEU A 371 6.37 -0.17 12.74
N ILE A 372 7.28 -0.57 11.85
CA ILE A 372 7.00 -1.40 10.69
C ILE A 372 7.34 -2.84 11.03
N ARG A 373 6.39 -3.65 11.51
CA ARG A 373 6.62 -5.05 11.93
C ARG A 373 6.23 -6.08 10.87
N ASP A 374 5.31 -5.71 10.00
CA ASP A 374 4.64 -6.57 9.04
C ASP A 374 4.03 -5.74 7.90
N ASP A 375 3.43 -6.40 6.91
CA ASP A 375 2.84 -5.75 5.75
C ASP A 375 1.68 -4.80 6.16
N LYS A 376 0.92 -5.11 7.20
CA LYS A 376 -0.17 -4.27 7.73
C LYS A 376 0.36 -2.93 8.24
N THR A 377 1.35 -2.97 9.11
CA THR A 377 1.96 -1.76 9.68
C THR A 377 2.73 -0.98 8.61
N PHE A 378 3.32 -1.66 7.63
CA PHE A 378 3.97 -0.99 6.50
C PHE A 378 2.98 -0.22 5.63
N ARG A 379 1.84 -0.82 5.29
CA ARG A 379 0.74 -0.13 4.58
C ARG A 379 0.17 1.04 5.37
N SER A 380 -0.07 0.85 6.68
CA SER A 380 -0.57 1.90 7.56
C SER A 380 0.37 3.11 7.61
N LEU A 381 1.67 2.88 7.78
CA LEU A 381 2.65 3.97 7.78
C LEU A 381 2.74 4.67 6.42
N THR A 382 2.67 3.90 5.33
CA THR A 382 2.62 4.42 3.96
C THR A 382 1.43 5.37 3.78
N TYR A 383 0.22 4.96 4.18
CA TYR A 383 -0.98 5.80 4.12
C TYR A 383 -0.81 7.10 4.90
N ASN A 384 -0.43 6.99 6.18
CA ASN A 384 -0.30 8.15 7.07
C ASN A 384 0.72 9.15 6.53
N TRP A 385 1.80 8.68 5.92
CA TRP A 385 2.78 9.58 5.31
C TRP A 385 2.19 10.32 4.10
N PHE A 386 1.60 9.60 3.14
CA PHE A 386 1.06 10.21 1.93
C PHE A 386 -0.05 11.22 2.26
N GLU A 387 -0.94 10.89 3.20
CA GLU A 387 -2.03 11.78 3.63
C GLU A 387 -1.52 13.13 4.13
N ASN A 388 -0.35 13.14 4.78
CA ASN A 388 0.25 14.33 5.38
C ASN A 388 1.38 14.96 4.53
N SER A 389 1.64 14.42 3.34
CA SER A 389 2.72 14.87 2.45
C SER A 389 2.37 16.17 1.72
N SER A 390 3.39 16.96 1.37
CA SER A 390 3.27 18.07 0.41
C SER A 390 3.07 17.54 -1.02
N LEU A 391 3.49 16.30 -1.30
CA LEU A 391 3.25 15.59 -2.56
C LEU A 391 1.75 15.49 -2.86
N LEU A 392 0.91 15.20 -1.87
CA LEU A 392 -0.54 15.17 -2.06
C LEU A 392 -1.09 16.56 -2.47
N LYS A 393 -0.49 17.64 -1.95
CA LYS A 393 -0.82 19.01 -2.37
C LYS A 393 -0.34 19.31 -3.79
N ILE A 394 0.84 18.82 -4.19
CA ILE A 394 1.33 18.91 -5.57
C ILE A 394 0.38 18.18 -6.52
N ILE A 395 -0.07 16.98 -6.17
CA ILE A 395 -1.02 16.17 -6.94
C ILE A 395 -2.35 16.92 -7.12
N LYS A 396 -2.85 17.55 -6.05
CA LYS A 396 -4.03 18.41 -6.11
C LYS A 396 -3.83 19.59 -7.07
N GLN A 397 -2.73 20.33 -6.95
CA GLN A 397 -2.45 21.45 -7.87
C GLN A 397 -2.29 20.99 -9.32
N ALA A 398 -1.72 19.81 -9.55
CA ALA A 398 -1.65 19.21 -10.88
C ALA A 398 -3.05 18.93 -11.45
N ALA A 399 -3.97 18.42 -10.63
CA ALA A 399 -5.35 18.17 -11.04
C ALA A 399 -6.04 19.48 -11.46
N GLU A 400 -5.91 20.51 -10.61
CA GLU A 400 -6.48 21.86 -10.85
C GLU A 400 -5.92 22.53 -12.12
N ASN A 401 -4.72 22.11 -12.57
CA ASN A 401 -4.09 22.61 -13.80
C ASN A 401 -4.27 21.66 -15.00
N GLY A 402 -5.17 20.67 -14.89
CA GLY A 402 -5.54 19.78 -15.99
C GLY A 402 -4.48 18.75 -16.34
N PHE A 403 -3.57 18.41 -15.42
CA PHE A 403 -2.67 17.27 -15.63
C PHE A 403 -3.44 15.97 -15.43
N LYS A 404 -3.35 15.08 -16.40
CA LYS A 404 -3.63 13.65 -16.22
C LYS A 404 -2.56 13.04 -15.34
N LEU A 405 -2.93 12.22 -14.38
CA LEU A 405 -1.98 11.53 -13.51
C LEU A 405 -1.71 10.13 -14.05
N VAL A 406 -0.44 9.83 -14.32
CA VAL A 406 0.04 8.46 -14.52
C VAL A 406 0.90 8.09 -13.32
N LEU A 407 0.43 7.15 -12.50
CA LEU A 407 1.14 6.68 -11.31
C LEU A 407 1.71 5.29 -11.54
N THR A 408 2.98 5.10 -11.19
CA THR A 408 3.63 3.79 -11.23
C THR A 408 4.80 3.72 -10.23
N THR A 409 5.53 2.61 -10.26
CA THR A 409 6.75 2.35 -9.47
C THR A 409 7.84 1.84 -10.43
N ASP A 410 9.04 1.52 -9.95
CA ASP A 410 10.09 0.80 -10.69
C ASP A 410 10.12 -0.70 -10.34
N HIS A 411 9.99 -1.02 -9.06
CA HIS A 411 9.87 -2.37 -8.51
C HIS A 411 9.04 -2.34 -7.22
N GLY A 412 8.76 -3.52 -6.65
CA GLY A 412 8.28 -3.63 -5.27
C GLY A 412 9.34 -4.19 -4.33
N THR A 413 8.89 -4.72 -3.20
CA THR A 413 9.75 -5.31 -2.16
C THR A 413 9.06 -6.48 -1.47
N ILE A 414 9.85 -7.42 -0.96
CA ILE A 414 9.39 -8.52 -0.13
C ILE A 414 9.98 -8.47 1.28
N TYR A 415 9.16 -8.89 2.24
CA TYR A 415 9.59 -9.08 3.62
C TYR A 415 10.40 -10.37 3.76
N VAL A 416 11.72 -10.26 3.96
CA VAL A 416 12.63 -11.41 3.96
C VAL A 416 12.69 -12.10 5.32
N LYS A 417 12.69 -13.44 5.31
CA LYS A 417 12.68 -14.25 6.55
C LYS A 417 13.78 -15.30 6.58
N LYS A 418 14.11 -15.89 5.41
CA LYS A 418 14.97 -17.07 5.30
C LYS A 418 16.35 -16.66 4.78
N PRO A 419 17.44 -16.79 5.56
CA PRO A 419 18.77 -16.53 5.04
C PRO A 419 19.26 -17.71 4.20
N SER A 420 19.98 -17.43 3.12
CA SER A 420 20.72 -18.39 2.32
C SER A 420 22.17 -17.97 2.17
N LYS A 421 23.09 -18.93 2.24
CA LYS A 421 24.54 -18.66 2.19
C LYS A 421 24.99 -18.45 0.75
N VAL A 422 25.72 -17.36 0.51
CA VAL A 422 26.41 -17.12 -0.76
C VAL A 422 27.89 -16.83 -0.54
N VAL A 423 28.77 -17.51 -1.26
CA VAL A 423 30.20 -17.22 -1.32
C VAL A 423 30.50 -16.57 -2.66
N GLY A 424 31.19 -15.43 -2.63
CA GLY A 424 31.64 -14.72 -3.83
C GLY A 424 33.05 -14.18 -3.63
N ASP A 425 33.61 -13.62 -4.70
CA ASP A 425 34.87 -12.88 -4.68
C ASP A 425 34.67 -11.43 -4.19
N ARG A 426 35.75 -10.63 -4.18
CA ARG A 426 35.70 -9.22 -3.76
C ARG A 426 34.92 -8.32 -4.71
N GLU A 427 34.74 -8.74 -5.96
CA GLU A 427 34.00 -7.99 -6.99
C GLU A 427 32.49 -8.33 -6.95
N THR A 428 32.08 -9.22 -6.05
CA THR A 428 30.68 -9.62 -5.92
C THR A 428 29.83 -8.48 -5.39
N SER A 429 28.70 -8.20 -6.06
CA SER A 429 27.81 -7.08 -5.70
C SER A 429 27.28 -7.16 -4.27
N THR A 430 26.83 -6.04 -3.71
CA THR A 430 26.43 -5.93 -2.30
C THR A 430 24.96 -6.24 -2.03
N ASN A 431 24.07 -6.11 -3.03
CA ASN A 431 22.63 -6.39 -2.89
C ASN A 431 22.38 -7.80 -2.33
N ILE A 432 21.34 -7.99 -1.51
CA ILE A 432 21.08 -9.25 -0.79
C ILE A 432 19.96 -10.10 -1.41
N ARG A 433 19.33 -9.63 -2.47
CA ARG A 433 18.30 -10.35 -3.23
C ARG A 433 18.76 -10.76 -4.62
N TYR A 434 19.79 -10.11 -5.16
CA TYR A 434 20.57 -10.64 -6.27
C TYR A 434 22.06 -10.48 -6.01
N LYS A 435 22.87 -11.31 -6.66
CA LYS A 435 24.33 -11.13 -6.72
C LYS A 435 24.82 -11.26 -8.14
N THR A 436 25.80 -10.44 -8.51
CA THR A 436 26.63 -10.64 -9.71
C THR A 436 28.09 -10.82 -9.31
N GLY A 437 28.79 -11.76 -9.95
CA GLY A 437 30.19 -12.09 -9.66
C GLY A 437 30.70 -13.26 -10.50
N ARG A 438 32.02 -13.51 -10.51
CA ARG A 438 32.64 -14.54 -11.36
C ARG A 438 32.50 -15.94 -10.78
N SER A 439 32.77 -16.07 -9.48
CA SER A 439 32.82 -17.34 -8.76
C SER A 439 31.84 -17.35 -7.59
N LEU A 440 30.56 -17.56 -7.90
CA LEU A 440 29.49 -17.64 -6.91
C LEU A 440 29.21 -19.10 -6.51
N THR A 441 29.21 -19.37 -5.21
CA THR A 441 28.72 -20.62 -4.59
C THR A 441 27.47 -20.32 -3.79
N TYR A 442 26.39 -21.04 -4.03
CA TYR A 442 25.06 -20.78 -3.48
C TYR A 442 24.25 -22.08 -3.38
N GLU A 443 23.17 -22.06 -2.61
CA GLU A 443 22.19 -23.13 -2.59
C GLU A 443 21.28 -23.05 -3.84
N LYS A 444 21.18 -24.13 -4.61
CA LYS A 444 20.52 -24.12 -5.93
C LYS A 444 18.99 -24.00 -5.82
N SER A 445 18.39 -24.53 -4.75
CA SER A 445 16.95 -24.38 -4.53
C SER A 445 16.54 -22.94 -4.27
N ASP A 446 17.46 -22.14 -3.74
CA ASP A 446 17.17 -20.83 -3.16
C ASP A 446 17.27 -19.69 -4.18
N VAL A 447 17.96 -19.93 -5.30
CA VAL A 447 18.24 -18.91 -6.31
C VAL A 447 17.99 -19.39 -7.73
N TRP A 448 17.56 -18.47 -8.59
CA TRP A 448 17.69 -18.69 -10.03
C TRP A 448 19.05 -18.19 -10.48
N ALA A 449 19.87 -19.09 -11.05
CA ALA A 449 21.21 -18.76 -11.48
C ALA A 449 21.31 -18.64 -13.01
N VAL A 450 21.76 -17.49 -13.47
CA VAL A 450 21.92 -17.13 -14.87
C VAL A 450 23.41 -17.02 -15.18
N SER A 451 23.94 -18.03 -15.88
CA SER A 451 25.36 -18.08 -16.23
C SER A 451 25.72 -17.25 -17.46
N ASN A 452 24.72 -16.89 -18.28
CA ASN A 452 24.87 -16.11 -19.51
C ASN A 452 23.97 -14.85 -19.42
N PRO A 453 24.41 -13.80 -18.71
CA PRO A 453 23.57 -12.62 -18.42
C PRO A 453 23.07 -11.89 -19.67
N GLU A 454 23.80 -12.02 -20.79
CA GLU A 454 23.44 -11.45 -22.09
C GLU A 454 22.09 -11.94 -22.61
N LYS A 455 21.69 -13.17 -22.28
CA LYS A 455 20.38 -13.72 -22.66
C LYS A 455 19.23 -12.95 -22.00
N LEU A 456 19.50 -12.34 -20.86
CA LEU A 456 18.56 -11.50 -20.13
C LEU A 456 18.84 -10.00 -20.34
N PHE A 457 19.67 -9.65 -21.32
CA PHE A 457 20.07 -8.27 -21.58
C PHE A 457 20.67 -7.56 -20.36
N LEU A 458 21.45 -8.30 -19.57
CA LEU A 458 22.18 -7.76 -18.42
C LEU A 458 23.62 -7.41 -18.78
N PRO A 459 24.17 -6.31 -18.22
CA PRO A 459 25.54 -5.91 -18.46
C PRO A 459 26.52 -6.94 -17.92
N LYS A 460 27.72 -6.97 -18.50
CA LYS A 460 28.81 -7.81 -18.03
C LYS A 460 29.88 -6.92 -17.42
N GLY A 461 29.94 -6.86 -16.10
CA GLY A 461 31.13 -6.33 -15.43
C GLY A 461 32.41 -7.12 -15.82
N ASN A 462 32.28 -8.41 -16.15
CA ASN A 462 33.36 -9.27 -16.63
C ASN A 462 32.84 -10.40 -17.55
N LEU A 463 33.73 -10.97 -18.38
CA LEU A 463 33.43 -12.08 -19.32
C LEU A 463 32.79 -13.31 -18.65
N SER A 464 33.13 -13.61 -17.39
CA SER A 464 32.65 -14.77 -16.63
C SER A 464 31.59 -14.42 -15.57
N SER A 465 31.04 -13.21 -15.58
CA SER A 465 30.03 -12.79 -14.60
C SER A 465 28.78 -13.64 -14.70
N LYS A 466 28.27 -14.08 -13.54
CA LYS A 466 26.99 -14.77 -13.38
C LYS A 466 26.08 -13.91 -12.52
N TYR A 467 24.78 -14.00 -12.78
CA TYR A 467 23.75 -13.42 -11.91
C TYR A 467 23.04 -14.54 -11.15
N ILE A 468 22.75 -14.30 -9.87
CA ILE A 468 21.83 -15.13 -9.11
C ILE A 468 20.74 -14.23 -8.53
N PHE A 469 19.50 -14.71 -8.55
CA PHE A 469 18.33 -14.02 -8.03
C PHE A 469 17.70 -14.88 -6.93
N ALA A 470 17.58 -14.34 -5.72
CA ALA A 470 16.93 -15.01 -4.61
C ALA A 470 15.43 -15.18 -4.88
N LYS A 471 14.90 -16.36 -4.56
CA LYS A 471 13.48 -16.69 -4.72
C LYS A 471 12.71 -16.42 -3.43
N ASN A 472 11.41 -16.17 -3.53
CA ASN A 472 10.50 -16.09 -2.37
C ASN A 472 10.99 -15.06 -1.34
N ASN A 473 10.85 -15.34 -0.04
CA ASN A 473 11.34 -14.50 1.06
C ASN A 473 12.79 -14.79 1.50
N ILE A 474 13.64 -15.28 0.57
CA ILE A 474 15.05 -15.62 0.84
C ILE A 474 15.98 -14.42 0.67
N PHE A 475 16.94 -14.22 1.56
CA PHE A 475 18.01 -13.24 1.36
C PHE A 475 19.40 -13.87 1.44
N LEU A 476 20.33 -13.33 0.65
CA LEU A 476 21.67 -13.85 0.45
C LEU A 476 22.64 -13.21 1.45
N ALA A 477 23.18 -14.03 2.35
CA ALA A 477 24.12 -13.60 3.38
C ALA A 477 25.49 -14.24 3.19
N TYR A 478 26.54 -13.45 3.37
CA TYR A 478 27.91 -13.94 3.31
C TYR A 478 28.25 -14.84 4.51
N PRO A 479 29.07 -15.90 4.34
CA PRO A 479 29.50 -16.76 5.44
C PRO A 479 30.30 -16.02 6.51
N LYS A 480 31.08 -15.01 6.12
CA LYS A 480 31.85 -14.19 7.04
C LYS A 480 30.90 -13.27 7.79
N ASN A 481 30.91 -13.31 9.12
CA ASN A 481 29.97 -12.61 9.99
C ASN A 481 28.49 -12.96 9.68
N TYR A 482 28.23 -14.20 9.26
CA TYR A 482 26.90 -14.66 8.85
C TYR A 482 25.80 -14.29 9.87
N ASN A 483 26.00 -14.62 11.15
CA ASN A 483 24.99 -14.34 12.18
C ASN A 483 24.69 -12.84 12.33
N HIS A 484 25.69 -11.98 12.16
CA HIS A 484 25.48 -10.53 12.21
C HIS A 484 24.61 -10.07 11.03
N PHE A 485 24.94 -10.46 9.80
CA PHE A 485 24.15 -10.11 8.62
C PHE A 485 22.74 -10.71 8.63
N VAL A 486 22.59 -11.94 9.14
CA VAL A 486 21.28 -12.56 9.33
C VAL A 486 20.44 -11.75 10.30
N ASN A 487 20.99 -11.37 11.46
CA ASN A 487 20.25 -10.56 12.43
C ASN A 487 19.95 -9.14 11.91
N TYR A 488 20.79 -8.61 11.03
CA TYR A 488 20.63 -7.28 10.45
C TYR A 488 19.52 -7.21 9.39
N TYR A 489 19.44 -8.22 8.51
CA TYR A 489 18.52 -8.19 7.37
C TYR A 489 17.27 -9.06 7.53
N LYS A 490 17.27 -10.03 8.44
CA LYS A 490 16.06 -10.82 8.69
C LYS A 490 14.94 -9.90 9.15
N GLU A 491 13.72 -10.16 8.69
CA GLU A 491 12.53 -9.38 9.06
C GLU A 491 12.62 -7.92 8.58
N THR A 492 13.24 -7.71 7.41
CA THR A 492 13.31 -6.41 6.70
C THR A 492 12.70 -6.49 5.30
N TYR A 493 12.42 -5.34 4.70
CA TYR A 493 11.96 -5.22 3.32
C TYR A 493 13.14 -5.09 2.38
N GLN A 494 13.23 -6.00 1.41
CA GLN A 494 14.35 -6.07 0.47
C GLN A 494 13.82 -6.27 -0.95
N HIS A 495 14.65 -5.94 -1.94
CA HIS A 495 14.28 -6.01 -3.35
C HIS A 495 15.50 -6.42 -4.21
N GLY A 496 15.25 -6.89 -5.42
CA GLY A 496 16.27 -7.34 -6.38
C GLY A 496 16.10 -8.79 -6.82
N GLY A 497 15.21 -9.54 -6.19
CA GLY A 497 14.98 -10.98 -6.41
C GLY A 497 13.68 -11.25 -7.15
N ILE A 498 13.15 -12.45 -6.92
CA ILE A 498 11.93 -12.97 -7.56
C ILE A 498 10.89 -13.26 -6.48
N SER A 499 9.83 -12.46 -6.50
CA SER A 499 8.59 -12.67 -5.76
C SER A 499 7.45 -11.91 -6.45
N LEU A 500 6.21 -12.28 -6.15
CA LEU A 500 5.02 -11.60 -6.64
C LEU A 500 5.08 -10.11 -6.26
N GLU A 501 5.49 -9.82 -5.02
CA GLU A 501 5.56 -8.47 -4.45
C GLU A 501 6.64 -7.59 -5.09
N GLU A 502 7.77 -8.16 -5.50
CA GLU A 502 8.83 -7.42 -6.18
C GLU A 502 8.53 -7.19 -7.66
N VAL A 503 7.94 -8.20 -8.34
CA VAL A 503 7.87 -8.26 -9.80
C VAL A 503 6.56 -7.71 -10.34
N ILE A 504 5.41 -7.98 -9.73
CA ILE A 504 4.10 -7.55 -10.25
C ILE A 504 3.70 -6.25 -9.58
N ILE A 505 3.67 -5.18 -10.37
CA ILE A 505 3.60 -3.81 -9.85
C ILE A 505 2.58 -2.95 -10.59
N PRO A 506 2.01 -1.91 -9.92
CA PRO A 506 0.88 -1.18 -10.46
C PRO A 506 1.28 -0.13 -11.51
N ILE A 507 0.40 0.08 -12.49
CA ILE A 507 0.31 1.33 -13.24
C ILE A 507 -1.15 1.81 -13.26
N CYS A 508 -1.36 3.08 -12.93
CA CYS A 508 -2.68 3.69 -12.89
C CYS A 508 -2.69 4.96 -13.72
N ILE A 509 -3.80 5.17 -14.44
CA ILE A 509 -4.09 6.40 -15.17
C ILE A 509 -5.35 7.00 -14.56
N LEU A 510 -5.26 8.27 -14.18
CA LEU A 510 -6.35 9.00 -13.56
C LEU A 510 -6.54 10.36 -14.23
N GLU A 511 -7.79 10.72 -14.47
CA GLU A 511 -8.21 12.01 -15.04
C GLU A 511 -8.51 13.01 -13.94
N PRO A 512 -8.13 14.29 -14.07
CA PRO A 512 -8.52 15.31 -13.11
C PRO A 512 -10.05 15.46 -13.05
N LYS A 513 -10.59 15.73 -11.87
CA LYS A 513 -12.03 15.93 -11.64
C LYS A 513 -12.55 17.31 -12.06
#